data_AF-A0A2N2TPH2-F1
#
_entry.id   AF-A0A2N2TPH2-F1
#
_cell.length_a   1.000
_cell.length_b   1.000
_cell.length_c   1.000
_cell.angle_alpha   90.00
_cell.angle_beta   90.00
_cell.angle_gamma   90.00
#
_symmetry.space_group_name_H-M   'P 1'
#
loop_
_entity.id
_entity.type
_entity.pdbx_description
1 polymer ?
#
loop_
_entity_poly.entity_id
_entity_poly.type
_entity_poly.pdbx_seq_one_letter_code
_entity_poly.pdbx_strand_id
1 'polypeptide(L)'
;MPPSTHPLRCRCGMLQGHVELGGVSNRMVCYCHDCQAFARFLGRPEDVLDAQGGSEVVQTAPHRIRITQGAEHLAVMRLSDKGMLRWYAACCRTPVGNTMDRRSYPFTGLLSACLDTLPLAPSFGPVRARANTGSAVGEPKPRAFGMAGAVLRILSLVLHSRLSGRYRDTPFFTAAGAPVARPTVLSAEARERLRSTPGND
;
A
#
# COMPACT_ATOMS: atom_id res chain seq x y z
N MET A 1 4.05 -0.82 29.08
CA MET A 1 2.93 -0.12 28.41
C MET A 1 2.69 -0.78 27.07
N PRO A 2 1.43 -0.99 26.64
CA PRO A 2 1.16 -1.49 25.29
C PRO A 2 1.75 -0.54 24.25
N PRO A 3 2.22 -1.04 23.09
CA PRO A 3 2.73 -0.17 22.04
C PRO A 3 1.62 0.78 21.58
N SER A 4 1.94 2.05 21.36
CA SER A 4 1.02 2.99 20.72
C SER A 4 0.65 2.46 19.33
N THR A 5 -0.60 2.66 18.91
CA THR A 5 -1.09 2.13 17.63
C THR A 5 -1.77 3.22 16.81
N HIS A 6 -1.86 3.00 15.50
CA HIS A 6 -2.67 3.80 14.60
C HIS A 6 -3.78 2.92 14.00
N PRO A 7 -5.05 3.33 14.07
CA PRO A 7 -6.16 2.50 13.62
C PRO A 7 -6.14 2.29 12.11
N LEU A 8 -6.47 1.07 11.68
CA LEU A 8 -6.69 0.69 10.30
C LEU A 8 -8.14 0.24 10.15
N ARG A 9 -8.89 0.82 9.21
CA ARG A 9 -10.30 0.49 9.01
C ARG A 9 -10.70 0.69 7.55
N CYS A 10 -11.48 -0.25 7.02
CA CYS A 10 -12.16 -0.02 5.74
C CYS A 10 -13.38 0.88 5.92
N ARG A 11 -13.86 1.52 4.85
CA ARG A 11 -14.93 2.53 4.94
C ARG A 11 -16.22 2.01 5.58
N CYS A 12 -16.62 0.77 5.28
CA CYS A 12 -17.83 0.16 5.88
C CYS A 12 -17.59 -0.41 7.28
N GLY A 13 -16.36 -0.41 7.78
CA GLY A 13 -16.00 -0.90 9.10
C GLY A 13 -15.97 -2.42 9.27
N MET A 14 -16.23 -3.21 8.22
CA MET A 14 -16.21 -4.67 8.34
C MET A 14 -14.78 -5.24 8.51
N LEU A 15 -13.80 -4.65 7.82
CA LEU A 15 -12.37 -4.91 8.04
C LEU A 15 -11.79 -3.82 8.97
N GLN A 16 -11.21 -4.25 10.09
CA GLN A 16 -10.55 -3.37 11.07
C GLN A 16 -9.23 -3.98 11.57
N GLY A 17 -8.37 -3.12 12.08
CA GLY A 17 -7.06 -3.47 12.55
C GLY A 17 -6.30 -2.27 13.10
N HIS A 18 -5.00 -2.42 13.22
CA HIS A 18 -4.11 -1.35 13.61
C HIS A 18 -2.69 -1.58 13.10
N VAL A 19 -1.92 -0.48 13.09
CA VAL A 19 -0.49 -0.47 12.86
C VAL A 19 0.20 -0.12 14.17
N GLU A 20 1.04 -1.01 14.69
CA GLU A 20 1.93 -0.72 15.82
C GLU A 20 2.86 0.44 15.45
N LEU A 21 2.90 1.49 16.27
CA LEU A 21 3.79 2.63 16.12
C LEU A 21 5.16 2.35 16.75
N GLY A 22 6.16 3.15 16.36
CA GLY A 22 7.55 2.92 16.71
C GLY A 22 8.31 2.07 15.67
N GLY A 23 9.62 2.24 15.58
CA GLY A 23 10.44 1.62 14.53
C GLY A 23 10.35 2.33 13.17
N VAL A 24 11.11 1.83 12.20
CA VAL A 24 11.26 2.48 10.88
C VAL A 24 9.94 2.44 10.11
N SER A 25 9.51 3.57 9.59
CA SER A 25 8.49 3.69 8.54
C SER A 25 8.94 4.70 7.49
N ASN A 26 8.37 4.62 6.30
CA ASN A 26 8.63 5.55 5.21
C ASN A 26 7.30 6.01 4.57
N ARG A 27 6.90 7.25 4.84
CA ARG A 27 5.74 7.87 4.20
C ARG A 27 6.17 8.53 2.90
N MET A 28 5.50 8.21 1.80
CA MET A 28 5.84 8.70 0.46
C MET A 28 4.59 8.90 -0.39
N VAL A 29 4.72 9.62 -1.51
CA VAL A 29 3.68 9.70 -2.54
C VAL A 29 4.22 9.10 -3.84
N CYS A 30 3.44 8.22 -4.48
CA CYS A 30 3.82 7.56 -5.72
C CYS A 30 2.83 7.91 -6.84
N TYR A 31 3.35 8.38 -7.97
CA TYR A 31 2.57 8.85 -9.12
C TYR A 31 2.53 7.86 -10.29
N CYS A 32 3.01 6.62 -10.12
CA CYS A 32 3.08 5.68 -11.25
C CYS A 32 1.70 5.30 -11.78
N HIS A 33 1.63 4.98 -13.09
CA HIS A 33 0.41 4.49 -13.74
C HIS A 33 -0.19 3.27 -13.05
N ASP A 34 0.61 2.43 -12.40
CA ASP A 34 0.11 1.25 -11.70
C ASP A 34 -0.60 1.61 -10.37
N CYS A 35 -0.18 2.68 -9.68
CA CYS A 35 -0.92 3.20 -8.51
C CYS A 35 -2.26 3.80 -8.95
N GLN A 36 -2.25 4.58 -10.04
CA GLN A 36 -3.46 5.14 -10.63
C GLN A 36 -4.42 4.05 -11.11
N ALA A 37 -3.91 3.03 -11.81
CA ALA A 37 -4.69 1.90 -12.29
C ALA A 37 -5.31 1.09 -11.16
N PHE A 38 -4.61 0.93 -10.02
CA PHE A 38 -5.20 0.27 -8.85
C PHE A 38 -6.37 1.08 -8.27
N ALA A 39 -6.23 2.40 -8.18
CA ALA A 39 -7.31 3.26 -7.70
C ALA A 39 -8.53 3.22 -8.63
N ARG A 40 -8.31 3.22 -9.95
CA ARG A 40 -9.36 3.04 -10.97
C ARG A 40 -9.98 1.64 -10.92
N PHE A 41 -9.18 0.59 -10.72
CA PHE A 41 -9.70 -0.76 -10.51
C PHE A 41 -10.69 -0.77 -9.34
N LEU A 42 -10.36 -0.11 -8.24
CA LEU A 42 -11.24 -0.01 -7.07
C LEU A 42 -12.51 0.80 -7.34
N GLY A 43 -12.59 1.53 -8.45
CA GLY A 43 -13.72 2.39 -8.80
C GLY A 43 -13.81 3.63 -7.91
N ARG A 44 -12.67 4.05 -7.33
CA ARG A 44 -12.59 5.12 -6.33
C ARG A 44 -11.31 5.97 -6.48
N PRO A 45 -10.91 6.43 -7.68
CA PRO A 45 -9.67 7.18 -7.86
C PRO A 45 -9.57 8.41 -6.94
N GLU A 46 -10.66 9.13 -6.73
CA GLU A 46 -10.78 10.34 -5.91
C GLU A 46 -10.49 10.12 -4.43
N ASP A 47 -10.70 8.91 -3.91
CA ASP A 47 -10.43 8.56 -2.51
C ASP A 47 -8.99 8.12 -2.25
N VAL A 48 -8.24 7.85 -3.31
CA VAL A 48 -6.94 7.16 -3.26
C VAL A 48 -5.82 7.99 -3.84
N LEU A 49 -6.14 8.85 -4.82
CA LEU A 49 -5.20 9.69 -5.55
C LEU A 49 -5.35 11.14 -5.11
N ASP A 50 -4.22 11.83 -4.97
CA ASP A 50 -4.20 13.29 -4.93
C ASP A 50 -4.60 13.89 -6.29
N ALA A 51 -4.75 15.21 -6.35
CA ALA A 51 -5.15 15.94 -7.56
C ALA A 51 -4.25 15.71 -8.78
N GLN A 52 -3.01 15.24 -8.58
CA GLN A 52 -2.04 14.94 -9.64
C GLN A 52 -1.84 13.43 -9.84
N GLY A 53 -2.74 12.58 -9.34
CA GLY A 53 -2.69 11.13 -9.53
C GLY A 53 -1.72 10.41 -8.58
N GLY A 54 -1.31 11.05 -7.48
CA GLY A 54 -0.39 10.50 -6.50
C GLY A 54 -1.08 9.69 -5.41
N SER A 55 -0.67 8.45 -5.17
CA SER A 55 -1.12 7.69 -4.00
C SER A 55 -0.18 7.93 -2.82
N GLU A 56 -0.72 8.38 -1.69
CA GLU A 56 0.01 8.45 -0.43
C GLU A 56 0.13 7.07 0.22
N VAL A 57 1.37 6.68 0.52
CA VAL A 57 1.72 5.34 1.00
C VAL A 57 2.60 5.43 2.24
N VAL A 58 2.27 4.66 3.27
CA VAL A 58 3.12 4.40 4.43
C VAL A 58 3.75 3.02 4.29
N GLN A 59 5.06 2.97 4.05
CA GLN A 59 5.82 1.74 4.02
C GLN A 59 6.30 1.36 5.43
N THR A 60 5.98 0.15 5.87
CA THR A 60 6.35 -0.39 7.18
C THR A 60 6.62 -1.89 7.11
N ALA A 61 7.14 -2.48 8.18
CA ALA A 61 7.27 -3.93 8.28
C ALA A 61 5.89 -4.59 8.50
N PRO A 62 5.58 -5.71 7.83
CA PRO A 62 4.26 -6.34 7.89
C PRO A 62 3.88 -6.85 9.28
N HIS A 63 4.87 -7.21 10.11
CA HIS A 63 4.64 -7.70 11.47
C HIS A 63 4.08 -6.65 12.43
N ARG A 64 4.11 -5.37 12.04
CA ARG A 64 3.51 -4.26 12.77
C ARG A 64 2.03 -4.08 12.43
N ILE A 65 1.51 -4.82 11.46
CA ILE A 65 0.13 -4.69 10.98
C ILE A 65 -0.68 -5.84 11.54
N ARG A 66 -1.76 -5.51 12.24
CA ARG A 66 -2.70 -6.49 12.80
C ARG A 66 -4.09 -6.23 12.25
N ILE A 67 -4.69 -7.23 11.63
CA ILE A 67 -6.11 -7.24 11.31
C ILE A 67 -6.81 -7.92 12.50
N THR A 68 -7.73 -7.19 13.13
CA THR A 68 -8.44 -7.64 14.34
C THR A 68 -9.88 -8.05 14.05
N GLN A 69 -10.44 -7.65 12.91
CA GLN A 69 -11.79 -7.98 12.48
C GLN A 69 -11.86 -8.04 10.96
N GLY A 70 -12.65 -8.98 10.41
CA GLY A 70 -13.01 -9.02 9.00
C GLY A 70 -11.90 -9.46 8.06
N ALA A 71 -10.99 -10.32 8.52
CA ALA A 71 -9.88 -10.83 7.70
C ALA A 71 -10.39 -11.55 6.42
N GLU A 72 -11.58 -12.16 6.48
CA GLU A 72 -12.30 -12.75 5.37
C GLU A 72 -12.67 -11.75 4.26
N HIS A 73 -12.73 -10.46 4.57
CA HIS A 73 -12.96 -9.40 3.58
C HIS A 73 -11.67 -8.94 2.90
N LEU A 74 -10.50 -9.42 3.32
CA LEU A 74 -9.24 -9.05 2.69
C LEU A 74 -9.11 -9.78 1.34
N ALA A 75 -9.10 -9.02 0.26
CA ALA A 75 -8.91 -9.51 -1.10
C ALA A 75 -7.61 -8.96 -1.70
N VAL A 76 -7.17 -9.59 -2.78
CA VAL A 76 -5.92 -9.23 -3.46
C VAL A 76 -6.05 -9.35 -4.96
N MET A 77 -5.42 -8.41 -5.66
CA MET A 77 -5.34 -8.40 -7.11
C MET A 77 -3.90 -8.09 -7.58
N ARG A 78 -3.60 -8.42 -8.83
CA ARG A 78 -2.33 -8.06 -9.50
C ARG A 78 -2.62 -7.48 -10.88
N LEU A 79 -1.96 -6.37 -11.20
CA LEU A 79 -2.10 -5.73 -12.51
C LEU A 79 -1.46 -6.58 -13.62
N SER A 80 -0.55 -7.49 -13.26
CA SER A 80 0.05 -8.50 -14.14
C SER A 80 0.51 -9.71 -13.33
N ASP A 81 0.83 -10.80 -14.01
CA ASP A 81 1.39 -12.05 -13.47
C ASP A 81 2.71 -11.88 -12.70
N LYS A 82 3.44 -10.78 -12.91
CA LYS A 82 4.71 -10.45 -12.22
C LYS A 82 4.61 -9.21 -11.33
N GLY A 83 3.46 -8.54 -11.30
CA GLY A 83 3.26 -7.31 -10.51
C GLY A 83 3.17 -7.55 -9.01
N MET A 84 3.23 -6.45 -8.24
CA MET A 84 2.97 -6.46 -6.79
C MET A 84 1.58 -6.99 -6.47
N LEU A 85 1.43 -7.56 -5.27
CA LEU A 85 0.13 -7.88 -4.69
C LEU A 85 -0.50 -6.61 -4.16
N ARG A 86 -1.72 -6.31 -4.59
CA ARG A 86 -2.47 -5.10 -4.19
C ARG A 86 -3.70 -5.52 -3.40
N TRP A 87 -3.68 -5.21 -2.11
CA TRP A 87 -4.64 -5.63 -1.10
C TRP A 87 -5.73 -4.59 -0.92
N TYR A 88 -6.97 -5.05 -0.80
CA TYR A 88 -8.14 -4.21 -0.59
C TYR A 88 -9.22 -4.95 0.20
N ALA A 89 -10.12 -4.21 0.83
CA ALA A 89 -11.29 -4.77 1.49
C ALA A 89 -12.40 -5.03 0.46
N ALA A 90 -12.75 -6.29 0.20
CA ALA A 90 -13.74 -6.68 -0.80
C ALA A 90 -15.14 -6.12 -0.50
N CYS A 91 -15.50 -6.01 0.78
CA CYS A 91 -16.80 -5.51 1.24
C CYS A 91 -17.16 -4.10 0.75
N CYS A 92 -16.16 -3.23 0.53
CA CYS A 92 -16.41 -1.84 0.14
C CYS A 92 -15.34 -1.23 -0.79
N ARG A 93 -14.45 -2.07 -1.32
CA ARG A 93 -13.34 -1.70 -2.20
C ARG A 93 -12.37 -0.67 -1.62
N THR A 94 -12.26 -0.55 -0.30
CA THR A 94 -11.24 0.31 0.32
C THR A 94 -9.84 -0.27 0.06
N PRO A 95 -8.88 0.50 -0.48
CA PRO A 95 -7.51 0.03 -0.64
C PRO A 95 -6.86 -0.15 0.73
N VAL A 96 -6.14 -1.24 0.92
CA VAL A 96 -5.40 -1.50 2.16
C VAL A 96 -3.92 -1.25 1.96
N GLY A 97 -3.28 -1.97 1.04
CA GLY A 97 -1.83 -1.89 0.92
C GLY A 97 -1.28 -2.68 -0.26
N ASN A 98 0.04 -2.63 -0.41
CA ASN A 98 0.76 -3.42 -1.40
C ASN A 98 1.89 -4.20 -0.75
N THR A 99 2.11 -5.42 -1.21
CA THR A 99 3.27 -6.25 -0.84
C THR A 99 3.96 -6.75 -2.10
N MET A 100 5.22 -7.15 -1.95
CA MET A 100 5.85 -8.02 -2.95
C MET A 100 5.11 -9.36 -3.05
N ASP A 101 5.37 -10.13 -4.09
CA ASP A 101 4.78 -11.46 -4.32
C ASP A 101 5.28 -12.51 -3.32
N ARG A 102 6.45 -12.29 -2.70
CA ARG A 102 7.05 -13.18 -1.71
C ARG A 102 7.17 -12.51 -0.35
N ARG A 103 6.72 -13.22 0.70
CA ARG A 103 6.89 -12.83 2.12
C ARG A 103 8.36 -12.56 2.51
N SER A 104 9.32 -13.11 1.76
CA SER A 104 10.75 -12.90 2.01
C SER A 104 11.23 -11.46 1.82
N TYR A 105 10.42 -10.59 1.20
CA TYR A 105 10.61 -9.14 1.10
C TYR A 105 9.61 -8.41 2.03
N PRO A 106 9.83 -8.41 3.36
CA PRO A 106 8.84 -8.00 4.35
C PRO A 106 8.78 -6.48 4.51
N PHE A 107 8.24 -5.81 3.50
CA PHE A 107 7.71 -4.46 3.63
C PHE A 107 6.32 -4.40 3.02
N THR A 108 5.47 -3.55 3.58
CA THR A 108 4.10 -3.31 3.11
C THR A 108 3.93 -1.82 2.94
N GLY A 109 3.46 -1.40 1.76
CA GLY A 109 3.03 -0.03 1.53
C GLY A 109 1.52 0.11 1.77
N LEU A 110 1.13 0.54 2.96
CA LEU A 110 -0.27 0.83 3.31
C LEU A 110 -0.74 2.12 2.65
N LEU A 111 -1.95 2.11 2.09
CA LEU A 111 -2.56 3.28 1.48
C LEU A 111 -3.23 4.14 2.57
N SER A 112 -3.11 5.46 2.46
CA SER A 112 -3.71 6.41 3.41
C SER A 112 -5.21 6.18 3.62
N ALA A 113 -5.93 5.74 2.58
CA ALA A 113 -7.38 5.51 2.60
C ALA A 113 -7.87 4.41 3.58
N CYS A 114 -6.99 3.57 4.13
CA CYS A 114 -7.35 2.62 5.20
C CYS A 114 -6.84 3.02 6.59
N LEU A 115 -6.08 4.12 6.70
CA LEU A 115 -5.52 4.61 7.94
C LEU A 115 -6.50 5.65 8.53
N ASP A 116 -7.26 5.23 9.54
CA ASP A 116 -8.52 5.86 9.99
C ASP A 116 -8.30 7.17 10.79
N THR A 117 -7.07 7.69 10.87
CA THR A 117 -6.77 8.93 11.56
C THR A 117 -5.87 9.81 10.70
N LEU A 118 -6.41 10.93 10.24
CA LEU A 118 -5.68 11.95 9.49
C LEU A 118 -5.50 13.21 10.34
N PRO A 119 -4.39 13.97 10.18
CA PRO A 119 -3.28 13.71 9.25
C PRO A 119 -2.36 12.56 9.70
N LEU A 120 -1.67 11.93 8.75
CA LEU A 120 -0.74 10.81 9.03
C LEU A 120 0.59 11.23 9.68
N ALA A 121 0.93 12.53 9.61
CA ALA A 121 2.23 13.04 10.05
C ALA A 121 2.56 12.75 11.53
N PRO A 122 1.63 12.91 12.49
CA PRO A 122 1.90 12.61 13.90
C PRO A 122 2.26 11.13 14.16
N SER A 123 1.73 10.20 13.36
CA SER A 123 1.98 8.76 13.53
C SER A 123 3.15 8.22 12.70
N PHE A 124 3.35 8.74 11.48
CA PHE A 124 4.29 8.16 10.51
C PHE A 124 5.39 9.13 10.05
N GLY A 125 5.35 10.37 10.51
CA GLY A 125 6.26 11.44 10.12
C GLY A 125 5.90 12.12 8.79
N PRO A 126 6.75 13.03 8.30
CA PRO A 126 6.51 13.76 7.07
C PRO A 126 6.60 12.85 5.84
N VAL A 127 6.09 13.33 4.71
CA VAL A 127 6.38 12.72 3.40
C VAL A 127 7.88 12.83 3.14
N ARG A 128 8.57 11.69 3.07
CA ARG A 128 10.02 11.61 2.90
C ARG A 128 10.44 11.40 1.45
N ALA A 129 9.52 11.02 0.56
CA ALA A 129 9.82 10.83 -0.85
C ALA A 129 8.61 11.06 -1.75
N ARG A 130 8.88 11.50 -2.98
CA ARG A 130 7.93 11.50 -4.10
C ARG A 130 8.55 10.72 -5.26
N ALA A 131 7.85 9.67 -5.69
CA ALA A 131 8.33 8.72 -6.69
C ALA A 131 7.50 8.81 -7.98
N ASN A 132 8.15 8.50 -9.11
CA ASN A 132 7.50 8.36 -10.42
C ASN A 132 6.71 9.60 -10.87
N THR A 133 7.17 10.80 -10.51
CA THR A 133 6.43 12.04 -10.75
C THR A 133 6.26 12.39 -12.24
N GLY A 134 7.07 11.80 -13.13
CA GLY A 134 6.87 11.92 -14.58
C GLY A 134 5.54 11.34 -15.07
N SER A 135 4.94 10.40 -14.32
CA SER A 135 3.61 9.84 -14.61
C SER A 135 2.47 10.60 -13.93
N ALA A 136 2.76 11.68 -13.21
CA ALA A 136 1.72 12.49 -12.56
C ALA A 136 0.79 13.14 -13.60
N VAL A 137 -0.46 13.36 -13.21
CA VAL A 137 -1.48 14.03 -14.01
C VAL A 137 -1.33 15.56 -13.86
N GLY A 138 -1.60 16.29 -14.94
CA GLY A 138 -1.51 17.76 -14.97
C GLY A 138 -0.09 18.29 -15.09
N GLU A 139 0.02 19.62 -15.13
CA GLU A 139 1.28 20.36 -15.16
C GLU A 139 1.23 21.54 -14.16
N PRO A 140 2.38 21.96 -13.59
CA PRO A 140 3.69 21.34 -13.70
C PRO A 140 3.77 20.02 -12.91
N LYS A 141 4.51 19.02 -13.42
CA LYS A 141 4.74 17.77 -12.68
C LYS A 141 5.32 18.01 -11.28
N PRO A 142 4.93 17.22 -10.25
CA PRO A 142 5.54 17.31 -8.93
C PRO A 142 7.04 17.03 -8.99
N ARG A 143 7.82 17.72 -8.14
CA ARG A 143 9.25 17.44 -8.02
C ARG A 143 9.47 16.11 -7.29
N ALA A 144 10.21 15.21 -7.92
CA ALA A 144 10.69 13.98 -7.28
C ALA A 144 11.76 14.30 -6.22
N PHE A 145 11.75 13.57 -5.10
CA PHE A 145 12.78 13.69 -4.07
C PHE A 145 12.83 12.46 -3.16
N GLY A 146 13.92 12.31 -2.39
CA GLY A 146 13.98 11.42 -1.23
C GLY A 146 14.10 9.92 -1.52
N MET A 147 14.23 9.51 -2.79
CA MET A 147 14.24 8.10 -3.18
C MET A 147 15.40 7.30 -2.59
N ALA A 148 16.61 7.86 -2.55
CA ALA A 148 17.76 7.17 -1.95
C ALA A 148 17.52 6.84 -0.45
N GLY A 149 17.01 7.82 0.31
CA GLY A 149 16.64 7.62 1.71
C GLY A 149 15.49 6.62 1.89
N ALA A 150 14.49 6.66 1.01
CA ALA A 150 13.39 5.70 1.00
C ALA A 150 13.91 4.25 0.79
N VAL A 151 14.80 4.04 -0.17
CA VAL A 151 15.40 2.74 -0.45
C VAL A 151 16.21 2.23 0.74
N LEU A 152 17.05 3.07 1.35
CA LEU A 152 17.82 2.68 2.54
C LEU A 152 16.91 2.26 3.71
N ARG A 153 15.78 2.94 3.91
CA ARG A 153 14.79 2.56 4.94
C ARG A 153 14.12 1.24 4.63
N ILE A 154 13.77 0.97 3.36
CA ILE A 154 13.20 -0.33 2.94
C ILE A 154 14.22 -1.45 3.18
N LEU A 155 15.49 -1.26 2.80
CA LEU A 155 16.54 -2.24 3.05
C LEU A 155 16.70 -2.53 4.54
N SER A 156 16.64 -1.50 5.39
CA SER A 156 16.63 -1.65 6.84
C SER A 156 15.42 -2.46 7.33
N LEU A 157 14.20 -2.18 6.84
CA LEU A 157 13.00 -2.95 7.20
C LEU A 157 13.13 -4.43 6.85
N VAL A 158 13.63 -4.72 5.65
CA VAL A 158 13.86 -6.09 5.17
C VAL A 158 14.87 -6.79 6.06
N LEU A 159 16.04 -6.17 6.29
CA LEU A 159 17.11 -6.75 7.08
C LEU A 159 16.64 -7.08 8.51
N HIS A 160 16.10 -6.10 9.24
CA HIS A 160 15.67 -6.30 10.63
C HIS A 160 14.54 -7.33 10.75
N SER A 161 13.58 -7.33 9.82
CA SER A 161 12.49 -8.31 9.83
C SER A 161 12.98 -9.73 9.52
N ARG A 162 14.00 -9.88 8.67
CA ARG A 162 14.61 -11.18 8.36
C ARG A 162 15.45 -11.70 9.52
N LEU A 163 16.31 -10.86 10.11
CA LEU A 163 17.17 -11.23 11.23
C LEU A 163 16.37 -11.64 12.48
N SER A 164 15.27 -10.92 12.77
CA SER A 164 14.39 -11.25 13.90
C SER A 164 13.44 -12.42 13.64
N GLY A 165 13.35 -12.93 12.40
CA GLY A 165 12.37 -13.96 12.02
C GLY A 165 10.92 -13.45 11.90
N ARG A 166 10.63 -12.23 12.38
CA ARG A 166 9.29 -11.60 12.38
C ARG A 166 8.74 -11.34 10.99
N TYR A 167 9.54 -11.45 9.93
CA TYR A 167 9.03 -11.41 8.55
C TYR A 167 7.93 -12.45 8.28
N ARG A 168 7.84 -13.51 9.11
CA ARG A 168 6.77 -14.52 9.05
C ARG A 168 5.44 -14.03 9.64
N ASP A 169 5.48 -13.06 10.55
CA ASP A 169 4.31 -12.46 11.17
C ASP A 169 3.75 -11.41 10.22
N THR A 170 2.65 -11.73 9.54
CA THR A 170 2.04 -10.83 8.56
C THR A 170 0.58 -11.21 8.38
N PRO A 171 -0.32 -10.23 8.20
CA PRO A 171 -1.72 -10.52 7.88
C PRO A 171 -1.92 -10.94 6.41
N PHE A 172 -0.90 -10.82 5.56
CA PHE A 172 -1.03 -10.97 4.11
C PHE A 172 -0.63 -12.35 3.58
N PHE A 173 0.14 -13.12 4.36
CA PHE A 173 0.63 -14.43 3.93
C PHE A 173 0.40 -15.48 5.02
N THR A 174 0.06 -16.69 4.59
CA THR A 174 -0.09 -17.86 5.46
C THR A 174 1.26 -18.30 6.04
N ALA A 175 1.24 -19.23 7.01
CA ALA A 175 2.46 -19.84 7.55
C ALA A 175 3.33 -20.47 6.45
N ALA A 176 2.71 -21.07 5.44
CA ALA A 176 3.36 -21.65 4.26
C ALA A 176 3.92 -20.61 3.27
N GLY A 177 3.60 -19.32 3.45
CA GLY A 177 4.09 -18.22 2.61
C GLY A 177 3.26 -17.92 1.37
N ALA A 178 2.09 -18.56 1.20
CA ALA A 178 1.11 -18.20 0.17
C ALA A 178 0.30 -16.97 0.61
N PRO A 179 -0.18 -16.12 -0.32
CA PRO A 179 -1.12 -15.05 0.02
C PRO A 179 -2.37 -15.59 0.73
N VAL A 180 -2.89 -14.88 1.72
CA VAL A 180 -4.10 -15.31 2.47
C VAL A 180 -5.38 -15.30 1.64
N ALA A 181 -5.38 -14.60 0.50
CA ALA A 181 -6.46 -14.59 -0.49
C ALA A 181 -5.91 -14.89 -1.88
N ARG A 182 -6.70 -15.54 -2.75
CA ARG A 182 -6.29 -15.87 -4.12
C ARG A 182 -6.20 -14.59 -4.97
N PRO A 183 -5.05 -14.26 -5.57
CA PRO A 183 -4.95 -13.06 -6.39
C PRO A 183 -5.78 -13.14 -7.67
N THR A 184 -6.60 -12.12 -7.89
CA THR A 184 -7.19 -11.85 -9.21
C THR A 184 -6.15 -11.16 -10.09
N VAL A 185 -5.75 -11.78 -11.19
CA VAL A 185 -4.76 -11.22 -12.12
C VAL A 185 -5.50 -10.62 -13.31
N LEU A 186 -5.22 -9.36 -13.65
CA LEU A 186 -5.83 -8.72 -14.81
C LEU A 186 -5.24 -9.25 -16.12
N SER A 187 -6.06 -9.28 -17.17
CA SER A 187 -5.56 -9.40 -18.54
C SER A 187 -4.74 -8.18 -18.93
N ALA A 188 -3.88 -8.32 -19.94
CA ALA A 188 -3.09 -7.20 -20.47
C ALA A 188 -4.00 -6.04 -20.94
N GLU A 189 -5.10 -6.36 -21.62
CA GLU A 189 -6.08 -5.37 -22.08
C GLU A 189 -6.79 -4.65 -20.93
N ALA A 190 -7.24 -5.37 -19.90
CA ALA A 190 -7.86 -4.76 -18.73
C ALA A 190 -6.86 -3.88 -17.97
N ARG A 191 -5.60 -4.31 -17.87
CA ARG A 191 -4.53 -3.50 -17.29
C ARG A 191 -4.32 -2.21 -18.07
N GLU A 192 -4.25 -2.28 -19.40
CA GLU A 192 -3.98 -1.11 -20.23
C GLU A 192 -5.11 -0.09 -20.13
N ARG A 193 -6.38 -0.52 -20.23
CA ARG A 193 -7.55 0.35 -20.03
C ARG A 193 -7.52 1.09 -18.69
N LEU A 194 -7.01 0.45 -17.63
CA LEU A 194 -6.89 1.10 -16.32
C LEU A 194 -5.67 2.02 -16.21
N ARG A 195 -4.63 1.85 -17.03
CA ARG A 195 -3.44 2.73 -17.01
C ARG A 195 -3.67 4.01 -17.82
N SER A 196 -4.42 3.92 -18.92
CA SER A 196 -4.82 5.06 -19.73
C SER A 196 -5.60 6.08 -18.88
N THR A 197 -5.25 7.36 -19.00
CA THR A 197 -6.01 8.45 -18.39
C THR A 197 -7.28 8.68 -19.23
N PRO A 198 -8.48 8.76 -18.65
CA PRO A 198 -9.65 9.18 -19.40
C PRO A 198 -9.44 10.61 -19.92
N GLY A 199 -9.47 10.80 -21.25
CA GLY A 199 -9.46 12.13 -21.88
C GLY A 199 -8.10 12.59 -22.41
N ASN A 200 -7.63 11.94 -23.47
CA ASN A 200 -6.71 12.56 -24.43
C ASN A 200 -7.11 12.12 -25.84
N ASP A 201 -8.40 12.32 -26.15
CA ASP A 201 -8.93 12.48 -27.51
C ASP A 201 -9.35 13.94 -27.66
#